data_AF-A0A955ZKR2-F1
#
_entry.id   AF-A0A955ZKR2-F1
#
_cell.length_a   1.000
_cell.length_b   1.000
_cell.length_c   1.000
_cell.angle_alpha   90.00
_cell.angle_beta   90.00
_cell.angle_gamma   90.00
#
_symmetry.space_group_name_H-M   'P 1'
#
loop_
_entity.id
_entity.type
_entity.pdbx_description
1 polymer ?
#
loop_
_entity_poly.entity_id
_entity_poly.type
_entity_poly.pdbx_seq_one_letter_code
_entity_poly.pdbx_strand_id
1 'polypeptide(L)'
;MKVRLFASVVGLSTVALVSNGCSGDSSDGKTPAGGGGSAGAGAVGGGGTGATGGGTGATGGGTGATGGGGAGGVAGTAGAGATGGGGIGGVAGTAGTDAGADADVDAGPDGSDDGGADATVACSPQCGSAELCDGAHAGTDDNCDGQVDEGCPCVPGLTEPCFKGDPGYRHTAGCFDGTSTCTEQGTWGACLGGVHATDSCFNVNPGCHAIEAKPFVPVQLKPGTGNFSSDAVPGTEAFSITCPPGVPKCPQVQSGDQLVVLQSGEYSVKYSKVSQGTSTTDTCDYPLIVREQGLRVELSWEHTASDSGVDLDLHLHEPGTTTPWGFAGTTTQDCNWSNCTADAFVGGLPAPKWFADPPATPPAAVNWWLDGVQQNNTCYFAPKGAGATWQSIGKGCHNPRLDLESVSCDFTSTDPNSAQFCAPENTNIDYPPTDKWTRVGVHYFSNQGQSYSVHPEVKIFCDGALVAHLGPHGYYSPEKAVTFASSDGSGTSGNKFWSVADVALTSDACGKPRCEVQPIYADASARTPFFGTDTTAALSFVPAYPPP
;
A
#
# COMPACT_ATOMS: atom_id res chain seq x y z
N MET A 1 24.84 -45.71 36.84
CA MET A 1 23.82 -46.13 37.84
C MET A 1 22.45 -46.24 37.16
N LYS A 2 21.40 -46.75 37.81
CA LYS A 2 20.15 -47.13 37.12
C LYS A 2 19.34 -45.93 36.60
N VAL A 3 18.98 -45.99 35.31
CA VAL A 3 17.85 -45.25 34.73
C VAL A 3 16.54 -45.75 35.35
N ARG A 4 15.53 -44.88 35.49
CA ARG A 4 14.14 -45.26 35.73
C ARG A 4 13.23 -44.62 34.69
N LEU A 5 12.62 -45.44 33.85
CA LEU A 5 11.40 -45.06 33.14
C LEU A 5 10.25 -44.95 34.15
N PHE A 6 9.34 -44.01 33.92
CA PHE A 6 7.96 -44.14 34.36
C PHE A 6 7.09 -44.33 33.12
N ALA A 7 6.47 -45.50 33.01
CA ALA A 7 5.37 -45.72 32.08
C ALA A 7 4.05 -45.53 32.85
N SER A 8 3.07 -44.87 32.24
CA SER A 8 1.69 -44.82 32.74
C SER A 8 0.78 -45.58 31.78
N VAL A 9 -0.22 -46.27 32.31
CA VAL A 9 -0.91 -47.37 31.61
C VAL A 9 -2.43 -47.18 31.64
N VAL A 10 -2.99 -47.08 30.42
CA VAL A 10 -4.37 -47.42 29.99
C VAL A 10 -5.56 -46.85 30.78
N GLY A 11 -6.42 -46.15 30.04
CA GLY A 11 -7.78 -45.78 30.48
C GLY A 11 -8.77 -45.76 29.30
N LEU A 12 -8.90 -46.86 28.55
CA LEU A 12 -9.97 -46.98 27.55
C LEU A 12 -11.33 -47.17 28.26
N SER A 13 -12.32 -46.35 27.89
CA SER A 13 -13.73 -46.60 28.21
C SER A 13 -14.54 -46.66 26.91
N THR A 14 -14.98 -47.85 26.55
CA THR A 14 -15.94 -48.07 25.47
C THR A 14 -17.35 -47.71 25.94
N VAL A 15 -18.07 -46.94 25.13
CA VAL A 15 -19.53 -46.76 25.24
C VAL A 15 -20.14 -47.09 23.89
N ALA A 16 -21.11 -48.00 23.86
CA ALA A 16 -21.78 -48.41 22.64
C ALA A 16 -23.25 -48.79 22.90
N LEU A 17 -24.11 -48.36 21.98
CA LEU A 17 -25.44 -48.92 21.68
C LEU A 17 -26.47 -49.00 22.81
N VAL A 18 -27.49 -48.13 22.73
CA VAL A 18 -28.87 -48.62 22.74
C VAL A 18 -29.56 -48.07 21.49
N SER A 19 -30.01 -48.97 20.61
CA SER A 19 -30.91 -48.65 19.51
C SER A 19 -32.35 -48.85 19.96
N ASN A 20 -33.28 -48.08 19.38
CA ASN A 20 -34.71 -48.33 19.53
C ASN A 20 -35.42 -47.97 18.23
N GLY A 21 -36.25 -48.90 17.74
CA GLY A 21 -37.11 -48.70 16.59
C GLY A 21 -38.38 -49.51 16.75
N CYS A 22 -39.50 -48.97 16.29
CA CYS A 22 -40.79 -49.67 16.21
C CYS A 22 -41.42 -49.42 14.84
N SER A 23 -42.15 -50.41 14.34
CA SER A 23 -42.68 -50.48 12.97
C SER A 23 -44.21 -50.39 12.92
N GLY A 24 -44.74 -50.07 11.74
CA GLY A 24 -46.17 -50.00 11.37
C GLY A 24 -46.32 -49.10 10.14
N ASP A 25 -46.61 -49.53 8.89
CA ASP A 25 -47.39 -50.67 8.37
C ASP A 25 -48.92 -50.49 8.63
N SER A 26 -49.86 -50.49 7.66
CA SER A 26 -49.87 -50.68 6.18
C SER A 26 -50.84 -49.65 5.51
N SER A 27 -51.26 -49.61 4.23
CA SER A 27 -51.04 -50.40 2.98
C SER A 27 -51.36 -49.53 1.72
N ASP A 28 -51.25 -50.12 0.51
CA ASP A 28 -51.97 -49.83 -0.78
C ASP A 28 -52.04 -48.41 -1.40
N GLY A 29 -51.80 -48.22 -2.72
CA GLY A 29 -51.35 -49.18 -3.74
C GLY A 29 -51.55 -48.72 -5.20
N LYS A 30 -51.17 -49.63 -6.13
CA LYS A 30 -51.45 -49.67 -7.59
C LYS A 30 -50.57 -48.85 -8.58
N THR A 31 -49.73 -49.59 -9.31
CA THR A 31 -49.09 -49.31 -10.62
C THR A 31 -50.06 -49.64 -11.78
N PRO A 32 -49.70 -49.67 -13.10
CA PRO A 32 -48.46 -49.32 -13.83
C PRO A 32 -48.74 -48.28 -14.95
N ALA A 33 -47.96 -48.01 -16.01
CA ALA A 33 -46.66 -48.47 -16.55
C ALA A 33 -45.96 -47.23 -17.17
N GLY A 34 -44.64 -47.09 -17.37
CA GLY A 34 -43.66 -47.95 -18.04
C GLY A 34 -42.96 -47.11 -19.13
N GLY A 35 -41.75 -47.40 -19.63
CA GLY A 35 -40.78 -48.42 -19.24
C GLY A 35 -39.52 -48.34 -20.12
N GLY A 36 -38.38 -48.82 -19.61
CA GLY A 36 -37.08 -48.87 -20.30
C GLY A 36 -36.26 -47.55 -20.22
N GLY A 37 -34.93 -47.58 -20.03
CA GLY A 37 -34.10 -48.69 -19.57
C GLY A 37 -32.66 -48.67 -20.13
N SER A 38 -31.69 -48.41 -19.24
CA SER A 38 -30.26 -48.76 -19.38
C SER A 38 -29.46 -48.10 -20.53
N ALA A 39 -28.13 -48.03 -20.51
CA ALA A 39 -27.11 -47.91 -19.45
C ALA A 39 -25.74 -47.73 -20.17
N GLY A 40 -24.70 -47.20 -19.52
CA GLY A 40 -23.33 -47.34 -20.06
C GLY A 40 -22.37 -46.21 -19.72
N ALA A 41 -21.26 -46.57 -19.09
CA ALA A 41 -20.13 -45.70 -18.75
C ALA A 41 -19.51 -44.99 -19.96
N GLY A 42 -19.03 -43.76 -19.75
CA GLY A 42 -18.07 -43.08 -20.62
C GLY A 42 -16.66 -43.18 -20.04
N ALA A 43 -15.67 -43.57 -20.86
CA ALA A 43 -14.25 -43.61 -20.49
C ALA A 43 -13.35 -43.55 -21.73
N VAL A 44 -12.09 -43.15 -21.50
CA VAL A 44 -10.95 -43.15 -22.45
C VAL A 44 -11.01 -42.13 -23.59
N GLY A 45 -10.06 -41.19 -23.55
CA GLY A 45 -9.89 -40.10 -24.52
C GLY A 45 -9.16 -40.46 -25.83
N GLY A 46 -8.72 -39.40 -26.52
CA GLY A 46 -7.97 -39.44 -27.77
C GLY A 46 -7.83 -38.01 -28.32
N GLY A 47 -6.61 -37.46 -28.34
CA GLY A 47 -6.36 -36.09 -28.76
C GLY A 47 -5.96 -35.95 -30.24
N GLY A 48 -5.62 -34.72 -30.65
CA GLY A 48 -4.80 -34.49 -31.84
C GLY A 48 -5.25 -33.34 -32.74
N THR A 49 -4.28 -32.49 -33.12
CA THR A 49 -4.35 -31.42 -34.14
C THR A 49 -5.29 -30.24 -33.83
N GLY A 50 -4.98 -28.99 -34.18
CA GLY A 50 -3.78 -28.44 -34.82
C GLY A 50 -4.07 -27.84 -36.21
N ALA A 51 -4.27 -26.51 -36.26
CA ALA A 51 -4.56 -25.78 -37.49
C ALA A 51 -3.77 -24.47 -37.56
N THR A 52 -2.78 -24.42 -38.44
CA THR A 52 -2.08 -23.18 -38.82
C THR A 52 -2.88 -22.44 -39.90
N GLY A 53 -2.91 -21.10 -39.83
CA GLY A 53 -3.52 -20.26 -40.85
C GLY A 53 -2.79 -18.93 -41.00
N GLY A 54 -2.00 -18.78 -42.06
CA GLY A 54 -1.30 -17.54 -42.40
C GLY A 54 -1.64 -17.11 -43.84
N GLY A 55 -1.70 -15.80 -44.08
CA GLY A 55 -2.07 -15.25 -45.38
C GLY A 55 -1.89 -13.74 -45.51
N THR A 56 -0.84 -13.36 -46.23
CA THR A 56 -0.70 -12.19 -47.13
C THR A 56 -1.97 -11.36 -47.41
N GLY A 57 -1.95 -10.02 -47.53
CA GLY A 57 -0.83 -9.09 -47.74
C GLY A 57 -0.95 -8.36 -49.11
N ALA A 58 -1.21 -7.05 -49.11
CA ALA A 58 -1.39 -6.21 -50.31
C ALA A 58 -0.98 -4.74 -50.05
N THR A 59 -0.86 -3.90 -51.09
CA THR A 59 -0.10 -2.63 -51.06
C THR A 59 -0.79 -1.41 -51.71
N GLY A 60 -0.39 -0.19 -51.30
CA GLY A 60 -0.66 1.10 -51.96
C GLY A 60 -1.67 2.03 -51.23
N GLY A 61 -1.59 3.37 -51.31
CA GLY A 61 -0.50 4.21 -51.85
C GLY A 61 -0.92 5.65 -52.24
N GLY A 62 -0.61 6.65 -51.39
CA GLY A 62 -0.81 8.10 -51.65
C GLY A 62 -2.27 8.59 -51.55
N THR A 63 -2.62 9.88 -51.42
CA THR A 63 -1.88 11.15 -51.15
C THR A 63 -2.85 12.11 -50.42
N GLY A 64 -2.48 13.23 -49.77
CA GLY A 64 -1.16 13.83 -49.51
C GLY A 64 -1.21 15.37 -49.62
N ALA A 65 -1.57 16.07 -48.52
CA ALA A 65 -1.80 17.53 -48.49
C ALA A 65 -1.51 18.15 -47.09
N THR A 66 -1.75 19.45 -46.89
CA THR A 66 -0.70 20.48 -46.77
C THR A 66 -1.20 21.77 -46.07
N GLY A 67 -0.27 22.55 -45.48
CA GLY A 67 -0.53 23.77 -44.69
C GLY A 67 -0.65 23.47 -43.18
N GLY A 68 0.02 24.13 -42.23
CA GLY A 68 0.77 25.40 -42.27
C GLY A 68 -0.13 26.58 -41.86
N GLY A 69 0.23 27.48 -40.95
CA GLY A 69 1.44 27.63 -40.12
C GLY A 69 1.41 29.03 -39.49
N GLY A 70 2.01 29.25 -38.32
CA GLY A 70 1.93 30.56 -37.65
C GLY A 70 2.74 30.66 -36.36
N ALA A 71 3.77 31.51 -36.37
CA ALA A 71 4.52 31.91 -35.19
C ALA A 71 4.12 33.33 -34.77
N GLY A 72 4.16 33.62 -33.47
CA GLY A 72 3.91 34.96 -32.95
C GLY A 72 3.95 35.00 -31.43
N GLY A 73 4.93 35.72 -30.87
CA GLY A 73 5.00 36.03 -29.45
C GLY A 73 5.66 37.39 -29.24
N VAL A 74 5.23 38.13 -28.22
CA VAL A 74 5.91 39.32 -27.69
C VAL A 74 5.52 39.57 -26.23
N ALA A 75 6.41 40.25 -25.52
CA ALA A 75 6.32 40.57 -24.09
C ALA A 75 5.39 41.77 -23.77
N GLY A 76 5.18 42.02 -22.46
CA GLY A 76 4.54 43.24 -21.94
C GLY A 76 3.82 43.01 -20.60
N THR A 77 4.53 42.93 -19.46
CA THR A 77 4.94 44.03 -18.55
C THR A 77 3.83 44.72 -17.75
N ALA A 78 4.08 44.80 -16.44
CA ALA A 78 3.36 45.45 -15.35
C ALA A 78 2.51 46.72 -15.62
N GLY A 79 1.46 46.90 -14.79
CA GLY A 79 0.75 48.16 -14.59
C GLY A 79 -0.01 48.18 -13.26
N ALA A 80 0.31 49.14 -12.38
CA ALA A 80 -0.42 49.41 -11.15
C ALA A 80 -1.18 50.74 -11.26
N GLY A 81 -2.33 50.91 -10.59
CA GLY A 81 -2.97 52.23 -10.52
C GLY A 81 -4.47 52.33 -10.19
N ALA A 82 -4.79 52.25 -8.89
CA ALA A 82 -5.53 53.28 -8.13
C ALA A 82 -6.97 53.79 -8.47
N THR A 83 -7.66 54.15 -7.38
CA THR A 83 -8.75 55.17 -7.19
C THR A 83 -10.24 54.87 -7.49
N GLY A 84 -11.07 55.25 -6.51
CA GLY A 84 -12.53 55.46 -6.61
C GLY A 84 -13.39 54.44 -5.81
N GLY A 85 -14.23 54.81 -4.83
CA GLY A 85 -14.38 56.11 -4.16
C GLY A 85 -15.73 56.27 -3.41
N GLY A 86 -15.70 56.41 -2.08
CA GLY A 86 -16.85 56.76 -1.22
C GLY A 86 -17.69 55.56 -0.70
N GLY A 87 -18.23 55.54 0.52
CA GLY A 87 -17.92 56.37 1.71
C GLY A 87 -19.11 57.00 2.44
N ILE A 88 -19.75 56.26 3.35
CA ILE A 88 -20.50 56.70 4.56
C ILE A 88 -20.71 55.47 5.47
N GLY A 89 -20.63 55.52 6.81
CA GLY A 89 -20.10 56.55 7.71
C GLY A 89 -20.48 56.34 9.19
N GLY A 90 -19.55 56.58 10.13
CA GLY A 90 -19.80 56.74 11.59
C GLY A 90 -20.18 55.46 12.39
N VAL A 91 -20.03 55.38 13.72
CA VAL A 91 -19.51 56.32 14.76
C VAL A 91 -18.85 55.43 15.84
N ALA A 92 -17.52 55.43 16.01
CA ALA A 92 -16.70 56.20 16.96
C ALA A 92 -16.95 55.92 18.47
N GLY A 93 -15.85 55.78 19.23
CA GLY A 93 -15.84 55.38 20.66
C GLY A 93 -14.49 54.75 21.09
N THR A 94 -13.36 55.32 20.69
CA THR A 94 -12.48 56.16 21.55
C THR A 94 -11.59 55.37 22.53
N ALA A 95 -10.27 55.44 22.30
CA ALA A 95 -9.26 54.87 23.18
C ALA A 95 -8.96 55.73 24.41
N GLY A 96 -8.33 55.14 25.42
CA GLY A 96 -7.60 55.82 26.48
C GLY A 96 -6.20 55.24 26.60
N THR A 97 -5.18 56.05 26.31
CA THR A 97 -3.78 55.75 26.58
C THR A 97 -3.36 56.45 27.87
N ASP A 98 -2.62 55.77 28.74
CA ASP A 98 -1.68 56.42 29.66
C ASP A 98 -0.55 55.45 29.99
N ALA A 99 0.56 55.97 30.52
CA ALA A 99 1.83 55.25 30.67
C ALA A 99 2.35 55.27 32.11
N GLY A 100 3.23 54.32 32.45
CA GLY A 100 4.22 54.53 33.52
C GLY A 100 4.60 53.32 34.38
N ALA A 101 5.91 53.29 34.66
CA ALA A 101 6.55 52.82 35.89
C ALA A 101 6.65 51.30 36.19
N ASP A 102 7.83 50.76 35.87
CA ASP A 102 8.76 50.04 36.77
C ASP A 102 8.26 49.48 38.12
N ALA A 103 8.46 48.17 38.31
CA ALA A 103 8.70 47.54 39.62
C ALA A 103 9.46 46.21 39.44
N ASP A 104 10.78 46.21 39.67
CA ASP A 104 11.55 44.97 39.85
C ASP A 104 11.16 44.28 41.18
N VAL A 105 11.05 42.95 41.18
CA VAL A 105 10.95 42.14 42.40
C VAL A 105 11.91 40.95 42.26
N ASP A 106 12.65 40.68 43.34
CA ASP A 106 13.85 39.81 43.38
C ASP A 106 13.53 38.30 43.38
N ALA A 107 14.55 37.45 43.17
CA ALA A 107 14.38 36.09 42.65
C ALA A 107 14.40 34.92 43.66
N GLY A 108 13.35 34.09 43.60
CA GLY A 108 13.38 32.62 43.81
C GLY A 108 13.65 32.07 45.23
N PRO A 109 13.92 30.76 45.37
CA PRO A 109 13.87 29.70 44.35
C PRO A 109 12.99 28.49 44.74
N ASP A 110 11.81 28.38 44.14
CA ASP A 110 10.80 27.37 44.49
C ASP A 110 10.95 26.08 43.67
N GLY A 111 11.82 25.18 44.11
CA GLY A 111 11.87 23.81 43.57
C GLY A 111 10.65 23.01 44.02
N SER A 112 9.83 22.54 43.08
CA SER A 112 8.73 21.60 43.34
C SER A 112 8.49 20.71 42.11
N ASP A 113 8.46 19.40 42.34
CA ASP A 113 8.20 18.39 41.31
C ASP A 113 6.71 18.34 40.94
N ASP A 114 6.24 19.32 40.17
CA ASP A 114 4.89 19.29 39.58
C ASP A 114 4.85 18.29 38.40
N GLY A 115 4.84 17.00 38.75
CA GLY A 115 4.60 15.86 37.87
C GLY A 115 3.15 15.77 37.35
N GLY A 116 2.58 16.91 36.96
CA GLY A 116 1.32 17.01 36.25
C GLY A 116 1.57 17.13 34.76
N ALA A 117 1.23 16.10 33.99
CA ALA A 117 1.20 16.19 32.54
C ALA A 117 0.13 17.20 32.11
N ASP A 118 0.54 18.41 31.76
CA ASP A 118 -0.34 19.43 31.21
C ASP A 118 -0.81 18.97 29.82
N ALA A 119 -2.13 18.83 29.65
CA ALA A 119 -2.74 18.40 28.41
C ALA A 119 -2.52 19.37 27.23
N THR A 120 -1.99 20.56 27.46
CA THR A 120 -1.53 21.48 26.39
C THR A 120 -0.13 21.15 25.85
N VAL A 121 0.65 20.32 26.54
CA VAL A 121 1.99 19.90 26.10
C VAL A 121 1.95 18.65 25.22
N ALA A 122 0.89 17.82 25.33
CA ALA A 122 0.74 16.54 24.62
C ALA A 122 0.68 16.62 23.08
N CYS A 123 0.75 17.82 22.50
CA CYS A 123 0.81 18.08 21.06
C CYS A 123 1.89 19.13 20.72
N SER A 124 2.88 19.30 21.59
CA SER A 124 3.99 20.25 21.38
C SER A 124 4.79 19.85 20.14
N PRO A 125 4.97 20.74 19.15
CA PRO A 125 5.86 20.46 18.02
C PRO A 125 7.34 20.71 18.37
N GLN A 126 7.68 21.10 19.61
CA GLN A 126 9.02 21.51 20.00
C GLN A 126 9.71 20.45 20.87
N CYS A 127 11.02 20.32 20.68
CA CYS A 127 11.92 19.48 21.48
C CYS A 127 11.66 19.61 22.99
N GLY A 128 11.32 18.49 23.64
CA GLY A 128 11.34 18.31 25.09
C GLY A 128 12.74 17.99 25.61
N SER A 129 12.80 17.20 26.68
CA SER A 129 14.06 16.76 27.30
C SER A 129 14.15 15.25 27.55
N ALA A 130 13.21 14.48 27.01
CA ALA A 130 13.09 13.02 27.10
C ALA A 130 12.08 12.54 26.05
N GLU A 131 12.26 11.32 25.56
CA GLU A 131 11.41 10.70 24.54
C GLU A 131 10.01 10.33 25.07
N LEU A 132 8.96 10.53 24.26
CA LEU A 132 7.56 10.36 24.65
C LEU A 132 6.93 9.19 23.89
N CYS A 133 7.05 7.99 24.45
CA CYS A 133 6.48 6.75 23.87
C CYS A 133 4.94 6.68 23.93
N ASP A 134 4.24 7.63 23.30
CA ASP A 134 2.79 7.69 23.16
C ASP A 134 2.34 7.89 21.71
N GLY A 135 1.05 7.68 21.44
CA GLY A 135 0.51 7.69 20.07
C GLY A 135 0.50 9.06 19.38
N ALA A 136 0.66 10.17 20.10
CA ALA A 136 0.75 11.51 19.54
C ALA A 136 2.18 11.86 19.08
N HIS A 137 3.18 11.22 19.66
CA HIS A 137 4.60 11.50 19.41
C HIS A 137 5.29 10.43 18.57
N ALA A 138 4.87 9.16 18.62
CA ALA A 138 5.59 8.10 17.91
C ALA A 138 5.87 8.41 16.41
N GLY A 139 7.10 8.19 15.98
CA GLY A 139 7.63 8.69 14.71
C GLY A 139 8.27 10.08 14.75
N THR A 140 8.48 10.70 15.92
CA THR A 140 9.25 11.96 16.08
C THR A 140 10.40 11.85 17.07
N ASP A 141 11.46 12.63 16.83
CA ASP A 141 12.60 12.83 17.75
C ASP A 141 12.21 13.87 18.81
N ASP A 142 11.55 13.44 19.87
CA ASP A 142 10.93 14.37 20.83
C ASP A 142 11.95 15.10 21.68
N ASN A 143 13.12 14.50 21.89
CA ASN A 143 14.20 15.09 22.69
C ASN A 143 15.34 15.71 21.84
N CYS A 144 15.27 15.58 20.52
CA CYS A 144 16.15 16.19 19.53
C CYS A 144 17.63 15.75 19.63
N ASP A 145 17.87 14.47 19.94
CA ASP A 145 19.22 13.87 19.99
C ASP A 145 19.67 13.26 18.63
N GLY A 146 18.73 13.09 17.70
CA GLY A 146 18.94 12.51 16.37
C GLY A 146 18.47 11.07 16.21
N GLN A 147 17.98 10.45 17.28
CA GLN A 147 17.21 9.20 17.28
C GLN A 147 15.71 9.47 17.12
N VAL A 148 14.88 8.43 17.11
CA VAL A 148 13.42 8.50 16.99
C VAL A 148 12.88 7.25 17.69
N ASP A 149 11.96 7.44 18.64
CA ASP A 149 11.32 6.41 19.45
C ASP A 149 12.29 5.51 20.27
N GLU A 150 13.44 6.03 20.73
CA GLU A 150 14.43 5.17 21.39
C GLU A 150 13.97 4.60 22.73
N GLY A 151 13.87 3.27 22.78
CA GLY A 151 13.35 2.54 23.93
C GLY A 151 11.82 2.38 23.96
N CYS A 152 11.11 2.96 22.99
CA CYS A 152 9.67 2.76 22.86
C CYS A 152 9.31 1.34 22.36
N PRO A 153 8.26 0.72 22.92
CA PRO A 153 7.87 -0.64 22.57
C PRO A 153 7.00 -0.68 21.30
N CYS A 154 7.27 -1.63 20.41
CA CYS A 154 6.52 -1.78 19.15
C CYS A 154 6.19 -3.24 18.85
N VAL A 155 5.26 -3.47 17.91
CA VAL A 155 4.92 -4.81 17.39
C VAL A 155 5.82 -5.12 16.20
N PRO A 156 6.61 -6.21 16.21
CA PRO A 156 7.58 -6.48 15.14
C PRO A 156 6.96 -6.62 13.76
N GLY A 157 7.70 -6.20 12.72
CA GLY A 157 7.22 -6.15 11.33
C GLY A 157 6.21 -5.04 11.03
N LEU A 158 5.73 -4.31 12.03
CA LEU A 158 5.20 -2.97 11.80
C LEU A 158 6.34 -2.01 11.43
N THR A 159 5.95 -0.95 10.75
CA THR A 159 6.83 0.17 10.39
C THR A 159 6.11 1.45 10.74
N GLU A 160 6.82 2.57 10.87
CA GLU A 160 6.17 3.88 10.92
C GLU A 160 7.01 4.97 10.29
N PRO A 161 6.41 6.10 9.86
CA PRO A 161 7.13 7.31 9.51
C PRO A 161 8.01 7.76 10.67
N CYS A 162 9.24 8.16 10.37
CA CYS A 162 10.16 8.67 11.39
C CYS A 162 10.75 10.02 10.96
N PHE A 163 10.91 10.95 11.89
CA PHE A 163 11.44 12.28 11.61
C PHE A 163 12.43 12.75 12.68
N LYS A 164 13.70 12.90 12.29
CA LYS A 164 14.82 13.28 13.17
C LYS A 164 14.97 14.80 13.33
N GLY A 165 15.33 15.23 14.53
CA GLY A 165 15.38 16.62 14.97
C GLY A 165 14.01 17.28 15.07
N ASP A 166 14.02 18.54 15.55
CA ASP A 166 12.85 19.38 15.86
C ASP A 166 11.58 19.04 15.04
N PRO A 167 10.60 18.37 15.67
CA PRO A 167 9.38 17.90 15.01
C PRO A 167 8.54 19.01 14.38
N GLY A 168 8.76 20.28 14.75
CA GLY A 168 8.10 21.45 14.17
C GLY A 168 8.44 21.71 12.70
N TYR A 169 9.48 21.07 12.16
CA TYR A 169 9.79 21.07 10.72
C TYR A 169 9.19 19.88 9.96
N ARG A 170 8.59 18.89 10.64
CA ARG A 170 7.96 17.75 10.00
C ARG A 170 6.84 18.21 9.06
N HIS A 171 6.78 17.62 7.86
CA HIS A 171 5.88 18.01 6.76
C HIS A 171 6.02 19.47 6.26
N THR A 172 7.04 20.24 6.67
CA THR A 172 7.33 21.54 6.02
C THR A 172 7.97 21.32 4.64
N ALA A 173 7.86 22.30 3.73
CA ALA A 173 8.24 22.11 2.33
C ALA A 173 9.74 21.82 2.16
N GLY A 174 10.08 20.61 1.72
CA GLY A 174 11.45 20.08 1.63
C GLY A 174 11.80 19.04 2.70
N CYS A 175 10.98 18.94 3.74
CA CYS A 175 11.10 17.97 4.83
C CYS A 175 10.18 16.76 4.61
N PHE A 176 10.73 15.57 4.75
CA PHE A 176 10.03 14.31 4.46
C PHE A 176 10.36 13.25 5.50
N ASP A 177 9.32 12.59 6.03
CA ASP A 177 9.47 11.46 6.92
C ASP A 177 10.22 10.31 6.23
N GLY A 178 11.15 9.68 6.94
CA GLY A 178 11.74 8.40 6.57
C GLY A 178 10.83 7.25 6.98
N THR A 179 11.40 6.08 7.26
CA THR A 179 10.68 4.93 7.83
C THR A 179 11.55 4.20 8.86
N SER A 180 10.96 3.90 10.02
CA SER A 180 11.51 2.95 11.01
C SER A 180 10.78 1.60 10.89
N THR A 181 11.47 0.51 11.24
CA THR A 181 10.91 -0.85 11.24
C THR A 181 11.07 -1.46 12.62
N CYS A 182 10.01 -2.02 13.18
CA CYS A 182 10.06 -2.67 14.48
C CYS A 182 10.80 -4.01 14.38
N THR A 183 11.92 -4.12 15.11
CA THR A 183 12.79 -5.31 15.16
C THR A 183 12.11 -6.50 15.84
N GLU A 184 12.56 -7.74 15.62
CA GLU A 184 11.95 -8.94 16.26
C GLU A 184 11.91 -8.85 17.81
N GLN A 185 12.81 -8.05 18.39
CA GLN A 185 12.95 -7.74 19.82
C GLN A 185 11.82 -6.85 20.37
N GLY A 186 11.03 -6.18 19.52
CA GLY A 186 9.95 -5.28 19.95
C GLY A 186 10.40 -3.84 20.25
N THR A 187 11.53 -3.41 19.67
CA THR A 187 12.02 -2.02 19.69
C THR A 187 12.19 -1.51 18.27
N TRP A 188 12.02 -0.20 18.08
CA TRP A 188 12.20 0.44 16.78
C TRP A 188 13.64 0.34 16.24
N GLY A 189 13.75 0.40 14.92
CA GLY A 189 15.01 0.38 14.20
C GLY A 189 15.57 1.78 13.97
N ALA A 190 16.67 1.86 13.21
CA ALA A 190 17.18 3.15 12.76
C ALA A 190 16.18 3.80 11.77
N CYS A 191 16.00 5.12 11.87
CA CYS A 191 15.19 5.89 10.93
C CYS A 191 15.89 6.01 9.56
N LEU A 192 15.41 5.25 8.56
CA LEU A 192 15.98 5.15 7.21
C LEU A 192 15.24 6.02 6.19
N GLY A 193 15.94 6.50 5.17
CA GLY A 193 15.40 7.43 4.17
C GLY A 193 15.10 8.80 4.78
N GLY A 194 14.17 9.54 4.18
CA GLY A 194 13.69 10.84 4.62
C GLY A 194 14.63 12.01 4.31
N VAL A 195 14.14 13.22 4.62
CA VAL A 195 14.91 14.47 4.62
C VAL A 195 14.50 15.26 5.84
N HIS A 196 15.38 15.37 6.83
CA HIS A 196 15.03 15.65 8.22
C HIS A 196 15.45 17.03 8.70
N ALA A 197 14.98 17.44 9.89
CA ALA A 197 15.43 18.69 10.50
C ALA A 197 16.94 18.68 10.77
N THR A 198 17.51 17.51 11.10
CA THR A 198 18.97 17.28 11.17
C THR A 198 19.71 17.62 9.87
N ASP A 199 19.05 17.43 8.74
CA ASP A 199 19.59 17.66 7.39
C ASP A 199 19.33 19.11 6.92
N SER A 200 18.75 19.94 7.79
CA SER A 200 18.29 21.30 7.50
C SER A 200 17.26 21.38 6.37
N CYS A 201 16.39 20.36 6.24
CA CYS A 201 15.40 20.19 5.17
C CYS A 201 14.51 21.42 4.87
N PHE A 202 14.22 22.21 5.91
CA PHE A 202 13.41 23.43 5.87
C PHE A 202 14.11 24.61 5.17
N ASN A 203 15.42 24.53 4.95
CA ASN A 203 16.17 25.46 4.12
C ASN A 203 16.13 24.98 2.67
N VAL A 204 15.32 25.63 1.83
CA VAL A 204 15.14 25.29 0.40
C VAL A 204 16.48 25.16 -0.31
N ASN A 205 16.91 23.92 -0.56
CA ASN A 205 18.18 23.62 -1.22
C ASN A 205 18.07 23.89 -2.74
N PRO A 206 18.84 24.84 -3.30
CA PRO A 206 18.80 25.11 -4.74
C PRO A 206 19.52 24.04 -5.58
N GLY A 207 20.25 23.11 -4.97
CA GLY A 207 20.85 21.96 -5.62
C GLY A 207 19.86 20.80 -5.77
N CYS A 208 20.36 19.57 -5.60
CA CYS A 208 19.50 18.39 -5.64
C CYS A 208 18.63 18.30 -4.38
N HIS A 209 17.41 17.84 -4.55
CA HIS A 209 16.37 17.82 -3.51
C HIS A 209 15.40 16.66 -3.78
N ALA A 210 14.71 16.21 -2.74
CA ALA A 210 13.70 15.18 -2.89
C ALA A 210 12.56 15.63 -3.81
N ILE A 211 12.03 14.70 -4.60
CA ILE A 211 10.86 14.90 -5.45
C ILE A 211 9.81 13.83 -5.17
N GLU A 212 8.53 14.20 -5.28
CA GLU A 212 7.42 13.29 -5.06
C GLU A 212 6.84 12.77 -6.37
N ALA A 213 6.33 11.54 -6.32
CA ALA A 213 5.52 10.92 -7.36
C ALA A 213 4.42 10.03 -6.75
N LYS A 214 3.51 9.58 -7.59
CA LYS A 214 2.50 8.57 -7.24
C LYS A 214 2.80 7.27 -8.00
N PRO A 215 2.39 6.09 -7.50
CA PRO A 215 2.43 4.86 -8.27
C PRO A 215 1.81 5.04 -9.66
N PHE A 216 2.40 4.37 -10.65
CA PHE A 216 2.00 4.34 -12.06
C PHE A 216 2.17 5.65 -12.85
N VAL A 217 2.06 6.81 -12.20
CA VAL A 217 2.23 8.12 -12.83
C VAL A 217 3.68 8.31 -13.31
N PRO A 218 3.93 8.58 -14.61
CA PRO A 218 5.28 8.82 -15.09
C PRO A 218 5.86 10.13 -14.52
N VAL A 219 6.98 10.01 -13.80
CA VAL A 219 7.72 11.14 -13.20
C VAL A 219 8.90 11.53 -14.10
N GLN A 220 9.25 12.82 -14.10
CA GLN A 220 10.49 13.32 -14.70
C GLN A 220 11.51 13.52 -13.59
N LEU A 221 12.74 13.02 -13.76
CA LEU A 221 13.79 13.04 -12.73
C LEU A 221 14.63 14.32 -12.75
N LYS A 222 14.73 15.02 -13.90
CA LYS A 222 15.51 16.27 -14.03
C LYS A 222 15.18 17.34 -12.98
N PRO A 223 13.91 17.58 -12.55
CA PRO A 223 13.58 18.54 -11.50
C PRO A 223 14.38 18.36 -10.20
N GLY A 224 14.50 17.11 -9.71
CA GLY A 224 15.18 16.79 -8.44
C GLY A 224 16.69 17.03 -8.46
N THR A 225 17.28 17.37 -9.61
CA THR A 225 18.67 17.84 -9.71
C THR A 225 18.83 19.33 -9.36
N GLY A 226 17.76 20.13 -9.43
CA GLY A 226 17.80 21.58 -9.27
C GLY A 226 18.92 22.24 -10.09
N ASN A 227 19.64 23.19 -9.47
CA ASN A 227 20.75 23.89 -10.10
C ASN A 227 22.02 23.05 -10.25
N PHE A 228 22.12 21.84 -9.67
CA PHE A 228 23.31 20.98 -9.84
C PHE A 228 23.54 20.60 -11.30
N SER A 229 22.47 20.57 -12.11
CA SER A 229 22.56 20.26 -13.55
C SER A 229 22.62 21.47 -14.48
N SER A 230 22.74 22.69 -13.94
CA SER A 230 22.74 23.95 -14.71
C SER A 230 23.95 24.12 -15.64
N ASP A 231 25.08 23.53 -15.26
CA ASP A 231 26.37 23.53 -15.97
C ASP A 231 26.68 22.15 -16.60
N ALA A 232 25.69 21.27 -16.75
CA ALA A 232 25.89 19.98 -17.41
C ALA A 232 26.34 20.15 -18.88
N VAL A 233 27.22 19.26 -19.36
CA VAL A 233 27.55 19.13 -20.78
C VAL A 233 26.45 18.28 -21.45
N PRO A 234 25.74 18.79 -22.48
CA PRO A 234 24.62 18.07 -23.10
C PRO A 234 25.00 16.66 -23.59
N GLY A 235 24.17 15.67 -23.25
CA GLY A 235 24.40 14.27 -23.61
C GLY A 235 25.42 13.52 -22.75
N THR A 236 25.93 14.13 -21.67
CA THR A 236 26.75 13.45 -20.64
C THR A 236 25.95 13.09 -19.39
N GLU A 237 24.65 13.32 -19.42
CA GLU A 237 23.73 13.17 -18.30
C GLU A 237 23.22 11.73 -18.21
N ALA A 238 23.28 11.13 -17.01
CA ALA A 238 22.74 9.80 -16.76
C ALA A 238 22.14 9.69 -15.35
N PHE A 239 21.04 8.95 -15.25
CA PHE A 239 20.31 8.65 -14.02
C PHE A 239 20.35 7.15 -13.73
N SER A 240 20.48 6.74 -12.48
CA SER A 240 20.28 5.36 -12.03
C SER A 240 19.48 5.31 -10.72
N ILE A 241 18.72 4.22 -10.55
CA ILE A 241 17.73 4.07 -9.48
C ILE A 241 18.16 2.95 -8.53
N THR A 242 18.14 3.24 -7.22
CA THR A 242 18.21 2.23 -6.15
C THR A 242 16.84 2.14 -5.47
N CYS A 243 16.35 0.92 -5.27
CA CYS A 243 15.03 0.66 -4.70
C CYS A 243 14.97 0.77 -3.17
N PRO A 244 13.77 0.99 -2.60
CA PRO A 244 13.48 0.60 -1.22
C PRO A 244 13.54 -0.93 -1.06
N PRO A 245 13.67 -1.44 0.18
CA PRO A 245 13.62 -2.88 0.47
C PRO A 245 12.36 -3.58 -0.08
N GLY A 246 12.51 -4.85 -0.47
CA GLY A 246 11.39 -5.68 -0.94
C GLY A 246 10.82 -5.29 -2.32
N VAL A 247 11.52 -4.44 -3.10
CA VAL A 247 11.22 -4.23 -4.53
C VAL A 247 12.23 -5.05 -5.32
N PRO A 248 11.87 -6.24 -5.86
CA PRO A 248 12.85 -7.20 -6.37
C PRO A 248 13.54 -6.77 -7.67
N LYS A 249 12.98 -5.78 -8.38
CA LYS A 249 13.52 -5.29 -9.66
C LYS A 249 13.30 -3.79 -9.81
N CYS A 250 14.38 -3.02 -9.86
CA CYS A 250 14.26 -1.57 -9.93
C CYS A 250 13.80 -1.08 -11.31
N PRO A 251 12.85 -0.12 -11.36
CA PRO A 251 12.41 0.48 -12.61
C PRO A 251 13.59 1.17 -13.29
N GLN A 252 13.65 1.03 -14.61
CA GLN A 252 14.70 1.62 -15.42
C GLN A 252 14.22 2.95 -16.00
N VAL A 253 15.12 3.94 -16.04
CA VAL A 253 14.85 5.24 -16.67
C VAL A 253 14.63 5.02 -18.16
N GLN A 254 13.57 5.64 -18.68
CA GLN A 254 13.07 5.46 -20.03
C GLN A 254 13.70 6.50 -20.97
N SER A 255 12.92 7.18 -21.81
CA SER A 255 13.47 8.20 -22.71
C SER A 255 13.82 9.48 -21.95
N GLY A 256 15.10 9.86 -21.97
CA GLY A 256 15.59 11.07 -21.29
C GLY A 256 15.69 10.84 -19.78
N ASP A 257 14.86 11.54 -19.02
CA ASP A 257 14.80 11.49 -17.56
C ASP A 257 13.47 10.94 -17.02
N GLN A 258 12.64 10.34 -17.88
CA GLN A 258 11.34 9.78 -17.49
C GLN A 258 11.48 8.44 -16.74
N LEU A 259 10.74 8.26 -15.65
CA LEU A 259 10.64 7.02 -14.89
C LEU A 259 9.17 6.66 -14.63
N VAL A 260 8.85 5.36 -14.61
CA VAL A 260 7.56 4.83 -14.15
C VAL A 260 7.84 3.86 -13.01
N VAL A 261 7.15 4.04 -11.88
CA VAL A 261 7.33 3.23 -10.66
C VAL A 261 6.00 2.56 -10.30
N LEU A 262 6.03 1.27 -9.97
CA LEU A 262 4.81 0.49 -9.68
C LEU A 262 4.55 0.26 -8.17
N GLN A 263 5.57 0.46 -7.34
CA GLN A 263 5.50 0.26 -5.89
C GLN A 263 5.73 1.58 -5.14
N SER A 264 5.10 1.71 -3.99
CA SER A 264 5.27 2.84 -3.08
C SER A 264 6.52 2.68 -2.21
N GLY A 265 7.04 3.80 -1.69
CA GLY A 265 8.24 3.87 -0.89
C GLY A 265 9.26 4.89 -1.42
N GLU A 266 10.43 4.92 -0.80
CA GLU A 266 11.50 5.86 -1.16
C GLU A 266 12.56 5.20 -2.03
N TYR A 267 12.80 5.78 -3.21
CA TYR A 267 13.82 5.37 -4.16
C TYR A 267 14.97 6.36 -4.11
N SER A 268 16.22 5.89 -4.10
CA SER A 268 17.38 6.78 -4.22
C SER A 268 17.75 6.95 -5.70
N VAL A 269 17.68 8.19 -6.19
CA VAL A 269 17.99 8.55 -7.57
C VAL A 269 19.39 9.16 -7.63
N LYS A 270 20.30 8.45 -8.31
CA LYS A 270 21.65 8.91 -8.59
C LYS A 270 21.70 9.59 -9.96
N TYR A 271 21.91 10.90 -9.97
CA TYR A 271 22.19 11.68 -11.16
C TYR A 271 23.72 11.85 -11.35
N SER A 272 24.15 11.91 -12.61
CA SER A 272 25.53 12.14 -12.99
C SER A 272 25.62 12.99 -14.27
N LYS A 273 26.66 13.81 -14.37
CA LYS A 273 26.96 14.69 -15.51
C LYS A 273 28.47 14.83 -15.70
N VAL A 274 28.92 15.30 -16.86
CA VAL A 274 30.19 16.03 -16.97
C VAL A 274 29.89 17.53 -16.87
N SER A 275 30.69 18.25 -16.08
CA SER A 275 30.50 19.68 -15.82
C SER A 275 31.25 20.55 -16.84
N GLN A 276 30.63 21.67 -17.24
CA GLN A 276 31.19 22.55 -18.27
C GLN A 276 32.55 23.13 -17.87
N GLY A 277 33.51 23.06 -18.79
CA GLY A 277 34.89 23.50 -18.55
C GLY A 277 35.76 22.48 -17.78
N THR A 278 35.20 21.35 -17.32
CA THR A 278 35.95 20.26 -16.70
C THR A 278 36.07 19.05 -17.63
N SER A 279 36.61 17.95 -17.11
CA SER A 279 36.41 16.61 -17.66
C SER A 279 36.15 15.61 -16.52
N THR A 280 35.57 16.10 -15.42
CA THR A 280 35.17 15.30 -14.27
C THR A 280 33.72 14.86 -14.44
N THR A 281 33.41 13.63 -14.01
CA THR A 281 32.03 13.20 -13.80
C THR A 281 31.64 13.57 -12.38
N ASP A 282 30.71 14.50 -12.24
CA ASP A 282 30.19 14.92 -10.95
C ASP A 282 28.82 14.23 -10.73
N THR A 283 28.57 13.74 -9.50
CA THR A 283 27.36 12.97 -9.17
C THR A 283 26.59 13.60 -8.02
N CYS A 284 25.26 13.42 -8.02
CA CYS A 284 24.37 13.90 -6.97
C CYS A 284 23.26 12.88 -6.74
N ASP A 285 22.98 12.55 -5.49
CA ASP A 285 21.99 11.56 -5.09
C ASP A 285 20.84 12.29 -4.36
N TYR A 286 19.58 11.95 -4.67
CA TYR A 286 18.40 12.55 -4.03
C TYR A 286 17.22 11.56 -3.94
N PRO A 287 16.29 11.73 -2.99
CA PRO A 287 15.10 10.87 -2.89
C PRO A 287 14.07 11.11 -4.00
N LEU A 288 13.50 10.02 -4.52
CA LEU A 288 12.21 9.99 -5.19
C LEU A 288 11.22 9.29 -4.27
N ILE A 289 10.25 10.06 -3.79
CA ILE A 289 9.28 9.64 -2.78
C ILE A 289 7.98 9.25 -3.50
N VAL A 290 7.70 7.95 -3.58
CA VAL A 290 6.53 7.41 -4.30
C VAL A 290 5.45 7.07 -3.28
N ARG A 291 4.37 7.87 -3.25
CA ARG A 291 3.33 7.80 -2.21
C ARG A 291 1.93 7.93 -2.79
N GLU A 292 0.96 7.28 -2.15
CA GLU A 292 -0.46 7.35 -2.50
C GLU A 292 -1.32 7.56 -1.25
N GLN A 293 -2.45 8.23 -1.40
CA GLN A 293 -3.35 8.60 -0.30
C GLN A 293 -4.27 7.45 0.11
N GLY A 294 -4.84 7.53 1.32
CA GLY A 294 -5.73 6.49 1.85
C GLY A 294 -4.98 5.19 2.14
N LEU A 295 -5.69 4.06 2.07
CA LEU A 295 -5.12 2.73 2.30
C LEU A 295 -4.68 2.12 0.97
N ARG A 296 -3.40 1.80 0.84
CA ARG A 296 -2.82 1.03 -0.26
C ARG A 296 -2.12 -0.21 0.30
N VAL A 297 -2.47 -1.38 -0.23
CA VAL A 297 -1.82 -2.64 0.13
C VAL A 297 -1.13 -3.20 -1.10
N GLU A 298 0.15 -3.53 -0.99
CA GLU A 298 0.94 -4.15 -2.06
C GLU A 298 1.37 -5.56 -1.64
N LEU A 299 1.09 -6.55 -2.50
CA LEU A 299 1.57 -7.91 -2.37
C LEU A 299 2.68 -8.16 -3.41
N SER A 300 3.75 -8.82 -3.00
CA SER A 300 4.86 -9.26 -3.85
C SER A 300 5.37 -10.62 -3.39
N TRP A 301 6.05 -11.35 -4.27
CA TRP A 301 6.71 -12.62 -3.97
C TRP A 301 7.97 -12.77 -4.83
N GLU A 302 8.79 -13.80 -4.59
CA GLU A 302 9.93 -14.04 -5.44
C GLU A 302 9.53 -14.63 -6.81
N HIS A 303 10.14 -14.12 -7.86
CA HIS A 303 10.04 -14.64 -9.22
C HIS A 303 11.44 -15.10 -9.67
N THR A 304 11.52 -16.14 -10.50
CA THR A 304 12.80 -16.61 -11.06
C THR A 304 12.89 -16.30 -12.55
N ALA A 305 14.12 -16.19 -13.08
CA ALA A 305 14.35 -16.06 -14.52
C ALA A 305 14.21 -17.39 -15.30
N SER A 306 13.70 -18.45 -14.67
CA SER A 306 13.58 -19.80 -15.24
C SER A 306 12.15 -20.32 -15.38
N ASP A 307 11.15 -19.58 -14.89
CA ASP A 307 9.75 -19.97 -14.93
C ASP A 307 8.81 -18.74 -14.96
N SER A 308 7.50 -18.98 -15.03
CA SER A 308 6.45 -17.96 -15.17
C SER A 308 5.97 -17.35 -13.85
N GLY A 309 6.57 -17.75 -12.72
CA GLY A 309 6.06 -17.49 -11.38
C GLY A 309 4.96 -18.47 -10.95
N VAL A 310 4.38 -18.14 -9.78
CA VAL A 310 3.15 -18.70 -9.23
C VAL A 310 2.11 -17.59 -9.06
N ASP A 311 0.87 -17.97 -8.74
CA ASP A 311 -0.33 -17.14 -8.77
C ASP A 311 -0.85 -16.92 -7.34
N LEU A 312 -0.72 -15.69 -6.83
CA LEU A 312 -1.15 -15.29 -5.48
C LEU A 312 -2.12 -14.11 -5.57
N ASP A 313 -3.37 -14.27 -5.13
CA ASP A 313 -4.35 -13.18 -5.10
C ASP A 313 -4.17 -12.34 -3.83
N LEU A 314 -4.16 -11.01 -3.98
CA LEU A 314 -4.41 -10.08 -2.88
C LEU A 314 -5.92 -9.93 -2.63
N HIS A 315 -6.34 -10.15 -1.38
CA HIS A 315 -7.70 -9.93 -0.90
C HIS A 315 -7.76 -8.76 0.09
N LEU A 316 -8.79 -7.93 -0.02
CA LEU A 316 -9.12 -6.89 0.96
C LEU A 316 -10.61 -6.96 1.33
N HIS A 317 -10.93 -6.91 2.61
CA HIS A 317 -12.30 -7.09 3.11
C HIS A 317 -13.00 -5.78 3.50
N GLU A 318 -14.31 -5.68 3.26
CA GLU A 318 -15.14 -4.49 3.45
C GLU A 318 -15.06 -3.95 4.91
N PRO A 319 -14.68 -2.67 5.11
CA PRO A 319 -14.34 -2.14 6.43
C PRO A 319 -15.44 -2.33 7.49
N GLY A 320 -15.10 -3.02 8.59
CA GLY A 320 -15.99 -3.27 9.72
C GLY A 320 -17.02 -4.39 9.50
N THR A 321 -16.94 -5.15 8.41
CA THR A 321 -17.83 -6.29 8.13
C THR A 321 -17.14 -7.64 8.37
N THR A 322 -17.89 -8.67 8.75
CA THR A 322 -17.35 -10.00 9.11
C THR A 322 -18.05 -11.13 8.36
N THR A 323 -18.28 -10.96 7.06
CA THR A 323 -18.80 -11.98 6.15
C THR A 323 -17.71 -12.99 5.75
N PRO A 324 -18.08 -14.22 5.35
CA PRO A 324 -17.13 -15.14 4.71
C PRO A 324 -16.49 -14.53 3.45
N TRP A 325 -15.26 -14.93 3.15
CA TRP A 325 -14.47 -14.47 2.00
C TRP A 325 -15.00 -15.00 0.64
N GLY A 326 -14.54 -14.43 -0.47
CA GLY A 326 -15.15 -14.57 -1.80
C GLY A 326 -14.19 -14.92 -2.95
N PHE A 327 -13.82 -16.19 -3.06
CA PHE A 327 -12.90 -16.73 -4.08
C PHE A 327 -13.54 -16.99 -5.47
N ALA A 328 -14.75 -16.46 -5.71
CA ALA A 328 -15.53 -16.74 -6.92
C ALA A 328 -16.41 -15.54 -7.36
N GLY A 329 -15.93 -14.31 -7.14
CA GLY A 329 -16.52 -13.07 -7.68
C GLY A 329 -17.97 -12.77 -7.32
N THR A 330 -18.52 -13.40 -6.28
CA THR A 330 -19.93 -13.25 -5.87
C THR A 330 -20.13 -12.59 -4.51
N THR A 331 -19.11 -12.60 -3.64
CA THR A 331 -19.11 -11.87 -2.37
C THR A 331 -18.66 -10.43 -2.61
N THR A 332 -19.58 -9.46 -2.49
CA THR A 332 -19.26 -8.04 -2.70
C THR A 332 -18.43 -7.42 -1.57
N GLN A 333 -18.31 -8.11 -0.43
CA GLN A 333 -17.58 -7.70 0.77
C GLN A 333 -16.07 -8.03 0.68
N ASP A 334 -15.64 -8.72 -0.37
CA ASP A 334 -14.26 -9.10 -0.64
C ASP A 334 -13.85 -8.44 -1.97
N CYS A 335 -12.65 -7.87 -2.02
CA CYS A 335 -12.05 -7.23 -3.19
C CYS A 335 -10.78 -8.00 -3.57
N ASN A 336 -10.84 -8.67 -4.72
CA ASN A 336 -9.75 -9.46 -5.30
C ASN A 336 -9.85 -9.44 -6.85
N TRP A 337 -8.99 -10.20 -7.55
CA TRP A 337 -8.93 -10.24 -9.02
C TRP A 337 -10.28 -10.42 -9.71
N SER A 338 -11.18 -11.22 -9.10
CA SER A 338 -12.41 -11.69 -9.73
C SER A 338 -13.53 -10.64 -9.81
N ASN A 339 -13.44 -9.57 -9.02
CA ASN A 339 -14.49 -8.56 -8.93
C ASN A 339 -14.01 -7.11 -8.75
N CYS A 340 -12.71 -6.88 -8.52
CA CYS A 340 -12.16 -5.57 -8.15
C CYS A 340 -11.25 -4.93 -9.22
N THR A 341 -11.06 -5.59 -10.36
CA THR A 341 -10.33 -5.08 -11.52
C THR A 341 -11.19 -4.11 -12.36
N ALA A 342 -10.56 -3.25 -13.16
CA ALA A 342 -11.25 -2.25 -14.00
C ALA A 342 -12.36 -2.87 -14.89
N ASP A 343 -12.10 -4.03 -15.49
CA ASP A 343 -13.05 -4.74 -16.36
C ASP A 343 -14.29 -5.25 -15.60
N ALA A 344 -14.19 -5.57 -14.30
CA ALA A 344 -15.33 -6.01 -13.50
C ALA A 344 -16.37 -4.88 -13.33
N PHE A 345 -15.91 -3.64 -13.17
CA PHE A 345 -16.76 -2.44 -13.09
C PHE A 345 -17.37 -2.03 -14.44
N VAL A 346 -16.80 -2.47 -15.57
CA VAL A 346 -17.38 -2.29 -16.93
C VAL A 346 -18.36 -3.41 -17.27
N GLY A 347 -18.02 -4.65 -16.96
CA GLY A 347 -18.74 -5.85 -17.39
C GLY A 347 -20.07 -6.12 -16.68
N GLY A 348 -20.40 -5.38 -15.62
CA GLY A 348 -21.60 -5.63 -14.80
C GLY A 348 -21.49 -6.89 -13.95
N LEU A 349 -20.27 -7.29 -13.58
CA LEU A 349 -20.01 -8.36 -12.61
C LEU A 349 -20.39 -7.91 -11.18
N PRO A 350 -20.39 -8.82 -10.17
CA PRO A 350 -20.69 -8.48 -8.77
C PRO A 350 -19.55 -7.72 -8.08
N ALA A 351 -19.20 -6.57 -8.64
CA ALA A 351 -18.12 -5.71 -8.16
C ALA A 351 -18.48 -5.03 -6.82
N PRO A 352 -17.50 -4.79 -5.93
CA PRO A 352 -17.71 -4.12 -4.64
C PRO A 352 -18.45 -2.78 -4.71
N LYS A 353 -19.23 -2.49 -3.65
CA LYS A 353 -19.93 -1.21 -3.42
C LYS A 353 -20.00 -0.89 -1.93
N TRP A 354 -18.83 -0.75 -1.31
CA TRP A 354 -18.69 -0.56 0.15
C TRP A 354 -19.15 0.83 0.62
N PHE A 355 -19.21 1.81 -0.29
CA PHE A 355 -19.41 3.22 0.04
C PHE A 355 -20.53 3.86 -0.80
N ALA A 356 -20.67 5.18 -0.70
CA ALA A 356 -21.67 5.91 -1.47
C ALA A 356 -21.20 6.19 -2.92
N ASP A 357 -22.10 6.02 -3.89
CA ASP A 357 -21.90 6.56 -5.25
C ASP A 357 -22.03 8.10 -5.26
N PRO A 358 -21.47 8.80 -6.27
CA PRO A 358 -21.69 10.23 -6.48
C PRO A 358 -23.19 10.60 -6.45
N PRO A 359 -23.59 11.72 -5.80
CA PRO A 359 -22.80 12.91 -5.52
C PRO A 359 -22.11 12.96 -4.14
N ALA A 360 -21.90 11.82 -3.47
CA ALA A 360 -20.97 11.78 -2.35
C ALA A 360 -19.54 12.18 -2.81
N THR A 361 -18.78 12.84 -1.93
CA THR A 361 -17.43 13.35 -2.21
C THR A 361 -16.46 13.12 -1.05
N PRO A 362 -15.14 13.08 -1.29
CA PRO A 362 -14.13 13.19 -0.26
C PRO A 362 -14.32 14.41 0.67
N PRO A 363 -13.78 14.39 1.91
CA PRO A 363 -12.96 13.31 2.50
C PRO A 363 -13.78 12.10 3.01
N ALA A 364 -15.11 12.09 2.83
CA ALA A 364 -15.91 10.90 3.14
C ALA A 364 -15.59 9.75 2.15
N ALA A 365 -15.72 8.51 2.61
CA ALA A 365 -15.54 7.33 1.78
C ALA A 365 -16.56 7.29 0.63
N VAL A 366 -16.07 7.04 -0.59
CA VAL A 366 -16.84 7.12 -1.85
C VAL A 366 -16.46 6.01 -2.81
N ASN A 367 -17.46 5.40 -3.46
CA ASN A 367 -17.22 4.37 -4.47
C ASN A 367 -16.43 4.93 -5.65
N TRP A 368 -16.75 6.13 -6.13
CA TRP A 368 -16.10 6.75 -7.30
C TRP A 368 -15.68 8.18 -7.00
N TRP A 369 -14.44 8.54 -7.35
CA TRP A 369 -13.99 9.93 -7.34
C TRP A 369 -13.08 10.26 -8.51
N LEU A 370 -13.48 11.27 -9.31
CA LEU A 370 -12.66 11.90 -10.34
C LEU A 370 -12.00 13.15 -9.75
N ASP A 371 -10.72 13.05 -9.44
CA ASP A 371 -9.95 14.20 -8.98
C ASP A 371 -9.64 15.15 -10.16
N GLY A 372 -9.72 16.45 -9.91
CA GLY A 372 -9.39 17.49 -10.88
C GLY A 372 -7.89 17.59 -11.20
N VAL A 373 -7.02 17.09 -10.32
CA VAL A 373 -5.61 16.84 -10.60
C VAL A 373 -5.50 15.46 -11.24
N GLN A 374 -5.21 15.39 -12.55
CA GLN A 374 -5.23 14.12 -13.28
C GLN A 374 -4.35 13.05 -12.61
N GLN A 375 -3.17 13.43 -12.13
CA GLN A 375 -2.19 12.56 -11.46
C GLN A 375 -2.72 11.91 -10.17
N ASN A 376 -3.71 12.50 -9.49
CA ASN A 376 -4.33 11.88 -8.31
C ASN A 376 -5.20 10.67 -8.69
N ASN A 377 -5.65 10.57 -9.94
CA ASN A 377 -6.36 9.40 -10.47
C ASN A 377 -5.34 8.34 -10.90
N THR A 378 -4.54 7.82 -9.97
CA THR A 378 -3.44 6.87 -10.18
C THR A 378 -3.83 5.66 -11.05
N CYS A 379 -5.02 5.11 -10.81
CA CYS A 379 -5.61 4.02 -11.58
C CYS A 379 -5.61 4.30 -13.09
N TYR A 380 -5.79 5.56 -13.53
CA TYR A 380 -5.76 5.94 -14.96
C TYR A 380 -4.40 5.71 -15.62
N PHE A 381 -3.34 5.54 -14.84
CA PHE A 381 -1.98 5.29 -15.30
C PHE A 381 -1.54 3.83 -15.12
N ALA A 382 -2.38 2.97 -14.51
CA ALA A 382 -2.05 1.57 -14.27
C ALA A 382 -1.65 0.85 -15.58
N PRO A 383 -0.49 0.16 -15.62
CA PRO A 383 0.04 -0.50 -16.82
C PRO A 383 -0.78 -1.74 -17.24
N LYS A 384 -0.22 -2.53 -18.16
CA LYS A 384 -0.87 -3.72 -18.78
C LYS A 384 -2.20 -3.42 -19.53
N GLY A 385 -2.64 -2.16 -19.57
CA GLY A 385 -3.90 -1.71 -20.20
C GLY A 385 -4.99 -1.31 -19.20
N ALA A 386 -4.85 -1.63 -17.91
CA ALA A 386 -5.86 -1.37 -16.89
C ALA A 386 -6.24 0.11 -16.80
N GLY A 387 -5.26 1.02 -16.87
CA GLY A 387 -5.50 2.46 -16.87
C GLY A 387 -6.27 2.98 -18.08
N ALA A 388 -6.18 2.32 -19.23
CA ALA A 388 -7.02 2.66 -20.39
C ALA A 388 -8.48 2.23 -20.17
N THR A 389 -8.73 1.08 -19.52
CA THR A 389 -10.08 0.70 -19.08
C THR A 389 -10.62 1.71 -18.06
N TRP A 390 -9.87 2.06 -17.01
CA TRP A 390 -10.29 3.06 -16.02
C TRP A 390 -10.60 4.43 -16.65
N GLN A 391 -9.75 4.92 -17.56
CA GLN A 391 -10.01 6.15 -18.32
C GLN A 391 -11.30 6.07 -19.14
N SER A 392 -11.62 4.91 -19.72
CA SER A 392 -12.86 4.70 -20.50
C SER A 392 -14.14 4.75 -19.65
N ILE A 393 -14.05 4.45 -18.35
CA ILE A 393 -15.17 4.58 -17.39
C ILE A 393 -15.44 6.06 -17.09
N GLY A 394 -14.40 6.91 -17.09
CA GLY A 394 -14.53 8.37 -16.97
C GLY A 394 -15.01 8.91 -15.61
N LYS A 395 -15.02 8.08 -14.56
CA LYS A 395 -15.48 8.42 -13.20
C LYS A 395 -14.37 8.65 -12.18
N GLY A 396 -13.11 8.70 -12.62
CA GLY A 396 -11.94 8.54 -11.77
C GLY A 396 -11.78 7.12 -11.25
N CYS A 397 -11.13 6.99 -10.09
CA CYS A 397 -10.82 5.69 -9.49
C CYS A 397 -11.97 5.15 -8.64
N HIS A 398 -12.05 3.81 -8.54
CA HIS A 398 -12.99 3.14 -7.65
C HIS A 398 -12.37 2.87 -6.27
N ASN A 399 -13.20 2.81 -5.23
CA ASN A 399 -12.84 2.34 -3.90
C ASN A 399 -13.83 1.25 -3.44
N PRO A 400 -13.36 0.02 -3.15
CA PRO A 400 -12.00 -0.47 -3.35
C PRO A 400 -11.69 -0.75 -4.83
N ARG A 401 -10.42 -0.93 -5.19
CA ARG A 401 -10.00 -1.44 -6.50
C ARG A 401 -8.73 -2.26 -6.40
N LEU A 402 -8.55 -3.24 -7.29
CA LEU A 402 -7.28 -3.88 -7.61
C LEU A 402 -6.74 -3.23 -8.89
N ASP A 403 -5.68 -2.44 -8.79
CA ASP A 403 -5.14 -1.67 -9.93
C ASP A 403 -4.18 -2.47 -10.82
N LEU A 404 -3.47 -3.45 -10.23
CA LEU A 404 -2.73 -4.48 -10.97
C LEU A 404 -2.94 -5.85 -10.33
N GLU A 405 -3.08 -6.82 -11.23
CA GLU A 405 -3.10 -8.26 -11.01
C GLU A 405 -1.82 -8.87 -11.63
N SER A 406 -1.36 -10.02 -11.12
CA SER A 406 -0.15 -10.67 -11.62
C SER A 406 -0.16 -12.21 -11.60
N VAL A 407 -1.09 -12.83 -12.34
CA VAL A 407 -1.17 -14.30 -12.55
C VAL A 407 0.17 -14.95 -12.93
N SER A 408 0.94 -14.31 -13.80
CA SER A 408 2.24 -14.79 -14.28
C SER A 408 3.05 -13.70 -14.97
N CYS A 409 4.37 -13.88 -15.08
CA CYS A 409 5.26 -12.90 -15.68
C CYS A 409 6.55 -13.52 -16.26
N ASP A 410 7.33 -12.70 -16.98
CA ASP A 410 8.71 -12.96 -17.37
C ASP A 410 9.63 -12.08 -16.53
N PHE A 411 10.35 -12.69 -15.57
CA PHE A 411 11.26 -11.95 -14.69
C PHE A 411 12.44 -11.29 -15.42
N THR A 412 12.69 -11.60 -16.70
CA THR A 412 13.66 -10.86 -17.53
C THR A 412 13.09 -9.50 -18.02
N SER A 413 11.78 -9.37 -18.19
CA SER A 413 11.08 -8.15 -18.67
C SER A 413 11.39 -6.92 -17.80
N THR A 414 11.99 -5.88 -18.39
CA THR A 414 12.42 -4.64 -17.68
C THR A 414 11.47 -3.45 -17.86
N ASP A 415 10.55 -3.50 -18.81
CA ASP A 415 9.56 -2.44 -19.04
C ASP A 415 8.33 -2.65 -18.15
N PRO A 416 8.02 -1.73 -17.21
CA PRO A 416 6.85 -1.84 -16.34
C PRO A 416 5.50 -1.79 -17.09
N ASN A 417 5.48 -1.36 -18.36
CA ASN A 417 4.28 -1.36 -19.19
C ASN A 417 4.01 -2.72 -19.87
N SER A 418 5.00 -3.62 -19.88
CA SER A 418 4.89 -4.93 -20.50
C SER A 418 3.83 -5.79 -19.79
N ALA A 419 2.96 -6.43 -20.57
CA ALA A 419 2.03 -7.46 -20.08
C ALA A 419 2.74 -8.69 -19.47
N GLN A 420 4.07 -8.76 -19.56
CA GLN A 420 4.91 -9.81 -18.94
C GLN A 420 5.81 -9.25 -17.83
N PHE A 421 5.63 -8.01 -17.38
CA PHE A 421 6.35 -7.49 -16.21
C PHE A 421 5.80 -8.13 -14.91
N CYS A 422 6.71 -8.58 -14.05
CA CYS A 422 6.40 -9.01 -12.68
C CYS A 422 6.08 -7.78 -11.84
N ALA A 423 4.80 -7.39 -11.82
CA ALA A 423 4.28 -6.28 -11.04
C ALA A 423 3.84 -6.77 -9.65
N PRO A 424 3.81 -5.91 -8.62
CA PRO A 424 3.05 -6.20 -7.42
C PRO A 424 1.56 -6.39 -7.77
N GLU A 425 0.86 -7.21 -7.00
CA GLU A 425 -0.59 -7.00 -6.85
C GLU A 425 -0.80 -5.81 -5.92
N ASN A 426 -1.80 -4.98 -6.17
CA ASN A 426 -2.08 -3.85 -5.27
C ASN A 426 -3.55 -3.44 -5.24
N THR A 427 -4.05 -3.30 -4.01
CA THR A 427 -5.44 -2.95 -3.71
C THR A 427 -5.51 -1.63 -2.96
N ASN A 428 -6.39 -0.73 -3.42
CA ASN A 428 -6.49 0.65 -2.97
C ASN A 428 -7.88 1.01 -2.44
N ILE A 429 -7.90 1.86 -1.42
CA ILE A 429 -9.02 2.65 -0.93
C ILE A 429 -8.50 4.08 -0.70
N ASP A 430 -8.68 4.98 -1.66
CA ASP A 430 -8.14 6.36 -1.61
C ASP A 430 -8.72 7.21 -0.47
N TYR A 431 -9.91 6.82 0.01
CA TYR A 431 -10.67 7.50 1.07
C TYR A 431 -11.28 6.46 2.02
N PRO A 432 -10.50 5.85 2.92
CA PRO A 432 -11.02 4.85 3.86
C PRO A 432 -11.95 5.49 4.90
N PRO A 433 -12.96 4.77 5.41
CA PRO A 433 -13.67 5.18 6.60
C PRO A 433 -12.75 5.06 7.83
N THR A 434 -12.73 6.07 8.69
CA THR A 434 -11.99 6.01 9.97
C THR A 434 -12.64 5.01 10.93
N ASP A 435 -11.84 4.51 11.86
CA ASP A 435 -12.29 3.70 13.00
C ASP A 435 -13.01 2.41 12.55
N LYS A 436 -12.61 1.87 11.39
CA LYS A 436 -13.10 0.62 10.80
C LYS A 436 -11.93 -0.28 10.42
N TRP A 437 -11.89 -1.46 11.02
CA TRP A 437 -10.97 -2.51 10.64
C TRP A 437 -11.25 -3.02 9.22
N THR A 438 -10.23 -2.97 8.38
CA THR A 438 -10.19 -3.50 7.01
C THR A 438 -9.22 -4.68 7.04
N ARG A 439 -9.63 -5.88 6.62
CA ARG A 439 -8.76 -7.07 6.72
C ARG A 439 -8.04 -7.34 5.41
N VAL A 440 -6.73 -7.54 5.49
CA VAL A 440 -5.87 -8.00 4.39
C VAL A 440 -5.77 -9.53 4.41
N GLY A 441 -5.93 -10.15 3.24
CA GLY A 441 -5.74 -11.58 3.02
C GLY A 441 -4.86 -11.87 1.80
N VAL A 442 -4.21 -13.02 1.77
CA VAL A 442 -3.44 -13.52 0.62
C VAL A 442 -3.86 -14.95 0.33
N HIS A 443 -4.25 -15.23 -0.91
CA HIS A 443 -4.71 -16.53 -1.38
C HIS A 443 -3.71 -17.15 -2.35
N TYR A 444 -3.34 -18.42 -2.16
CA TYR A 444 -2.48 -19.12 -3.10
C TYR A 444 -3.31 -19.74 -4.23
N PHE A 445 -3.79 -18.91 -5.18
CA PHE A 445 -4.71 -19.34 -6.23
C PHE A 445 -4.21 -20.51 -7.06
N SER A 446 -2.93 -20.50 -7.47
CA SER A 446 -2.34 -21.59 -8.26
C SER A 446 -0.82 -21.64 -8.11
N ASN A 447 -0.28 -22.84 -7.89
CA ASN A 447 1.16 -23.05 -7.99
C ASN A 447 1.67 -23.00 -9.44
N GLN A 448 0.80 -22.87 -10.45
CA GLN A 448 1.11 -22.85 -11.88
C GLN A 448 2.04 -23.98 -12.36
N GLY A 449 1.98 -25.14 -11.69
CA GLY A 449 2.85 -26.30 -11.93
C GLY A 449 4.26 -26.21 -11.34
N GLN A 450 4.58 -25.13 -10.62
CA GLN A 450 5.86 -24.97 -9.94
C GLN A 450 5.98 -25.90 -8.73
N SER A 451 7.23 -26.25 -8.38
CA SER A 451 7.55 -27.17 -7.29
C SER A 451 8.29 -26.53 -6.12
N TYR A 452 8.77 -25.29 -6.26
CA TYR A 452 9.42 -24.53 -5.20
C TYR A 452 8.41 -23.99 -4.17
N SER A 453 8.91 -23.36 -3.10
CA SER A 453 8.09 -22.64 -2.11
C SER A 453 8.30 -21.14 -2.33
N VAL A 454 7.26 -20.33 -2.11
CA VAL A 454 7.31 -18.86 -2.21
C VAL A 454 7.13 -18.19 -0.86
N HIS A 455 7.57 -16.95 -0.77
CA HIS A 455 7.56 -16.13 0.43
C HIS A 455 6.82 -14.82 0.17
N PRO A 456 5.48 -14.79 0.37
CA PRO A 456 4.70 -13.59 0.13
C PRO A 456 5.08 -12.46 1.09
N GLU A 457 5.28 -11.28 0.53
CA GLU A 457 5.59 -10.02 1.18
C GLU A 457 4.40 -9.07 0.99
N VAL A 458 3.88 -8.53 2.09
CA VAL A 458 2.75 -7.62 2.11
C VAL A 458 3.18 -6.30 2.75
N LYS A 459 3.17 -5.24 1.95
CA LYS A 459 3.39 -3.87 2.41
C LYS A 459 2.05 -3.17 2.56
N ILE A 460 1.87 -2.50 3.69
CA ILE A 460 0.65 -1.76 4.01
C ILE A 460 1.05 -0.29 4.12
N PHE A 461 0.41 0.55 3.32
CA PHE A 461 0.62 2.00 3.31
C PHE A 461 -0.66 2.73 3.69
N CYS A 462 -0.54 3.77 4.53
CA CYS A 462 -1.65 4.67 4.87
C CYS A 462 -1.20 6.12 4.65
N ASP A 463 -1.92 6.87 3.81
CA ASP A 463 -1.55 8.23 3.38
C ASP A 463 -0.08 8.37 2.94
N GLY A 464 0.43 7.33 2.28
CA GLY A 464 1.78 7.26 1.72
C GLY A 464 2.88 6.82 2.71
N ALA A 465 2.58 6.76 4.00
CA ALA A 465 3.44 6.16 5.00
C ALA A 465 3.43 4.63 4.89
N LEU A 466 4.59 3.97 4.88
CA LEU A 466 4.66 2.51 5.09
C LEU A 466 4.40 2.24 6.58
N VAL A 467 3.33 1.51 6.90
CA VAL A 467 2.91 1.21 8.29
C VAL A 467 3.05 -0.27 8.67
N ALA A 468 3.23 -1.17 7.71
CA ALA A 468 3.72 -2.51 7.98
C ALA A 468 4.43 -3.15 6.77
N HIS A 469 5.38 -4.05 7.06
CA HIS A 469 6.11 -4.83 6.07
C HIS A 469 6.12 -6.31 6.51
N LEU A 470 5.02 -6.98 6.20
CA LEU A 470 4.67 -8.29 6.76
C LEU A 470 5.02 -9.43 5.80
N GLY A 471 5.39 -10.59 6.36
CA GLY A 471 5.78 -11.76 5.58
C GLY A 471 7.25 -12.09 5.80
N PRO A 472 8.21 -11.28 5.32
CA PRO A 472 9.61 -11.34 5.74
C PRO A 472 9.78 -11.03 7.24
N HIS A 473 8.98 -10.09 7.77
CA HIS A 473 9.00 -9.65 9.16
C HIS A 473 7.65 -9.81 9.86
N GLY A 474 7.68 -9.66 11.19
CA GLY A 474 6.52 -9.63 12.08
C GLY A 474 5.88 -10.97 12.39
N TYR A 475 6.42 -12.04 11.79
CA TYR A 475 5.94 -13.39 11.95
C TYR A 475 7.03 -14.33 12.49
N TYR A 476 6.57 -15.25 13.32
CA TYR A 476 7.33 -16.18 14.13
C TYR A 476 8.20 -15.51 15.21
N SER A 477 8.64 -16.32 16.18
CA SER A 477 9.63 -15.93 17.20
C SER A 477 10.55 -17.12 17.50
N PRO A 478 11.85 -17.08 17.16
CA PRO A 478 12.53 -16.00 16.41
C PRO A 478 11.94 -15.78 15.02
N GLU A 479 12.18 -14.61 14.46
CA GLU A 479 11.61 -14.18 13.17
C GLU A 479 12.10 -15.05 12.00
N LYS A 480 11.22 -15.26 11.02
CA LYS A 480 11.54 -15.87 9.71
C LYS A 480 10.45 -15.52 8.71
N ALA A 481 10.77 -15.63 7.43
CA ALA A 481 9.80 -15.45 6.37
C ALA A 481 8.58 -16.41 6.48
N VAL A 482 7.41 -15.88 6.15
CA VAL A 482 6.21 -16.66 5.82
C VAL A 482 6.49 -17.46 4.56
N THR A 483 6.30 -18.79 4.61
CA THR A 483 6.56 -19.71 3.48
C THR A 483 5.27 -20.40 3.05
N PHE A 484 4.95 -20.35 1.76
CA PHE A 484 3.93 -21.14 1.10
C PHE A 484 4.60 -22.24 0.26
N ALA A 485 4.35 -23.51 0.54
CA ALA A 485 4.92 -24.62 -0.25
C ALA A 485 4.14 -24.84 -1.55
N SER A 486 4.76 -25.36 -2.61
CA SER A 486 4.08 -25.65 -3.89
C SER A 486 2.77 -26.44 -3.76
N SER A 487 2.64 -27.33 -2.77
CA SER A 487 1.40 -28.07 -2.51
C SER A 487 0.23 -27.21 -2.00
N ASP A 488 0.52 -26.04 -1.44
CA ASP A 488 -0.48 -25.12 -0.87
C ASP A 488 -1.31 -24.40 -1.95
N GLY A 489 -0.76 -24.26 -3.17
CA GLY A 489 -1.45 -23.73 -4.36
C GLY A 489 -1.93 -24.83 -5.32
N SER A 490 -2.03 -26.07 -4.85
CA SER A 490 -2.60 -27.20 -5.62
C SER A 490 -3.34 -28.18 -4.72
N GLY A 491 -4.05 -27.66 -3.71
CA GLY A 491 -4.70 -28.43 -2.67
C GLY A 491 -6.03 -29.05 -3.15
N THR A 492 -6.13 -30.38 -3.12
CA THR A 492 -7.36 -31.11 -3.49
C THR A 492 -8.52 -30.93 -2.50
N SER A 493 -8.30 -30.18 -1.40
CA SER A 493 -9.29 -29.82 -0.38
C SER A 493 -9.46 -28.29 -0.25
N GLY A 494 -8.94 -27.53 -1.22
CA GLY A 494 -8.77 -26.09 -1.14
C GLY A 494 -7.30 -25.67 -1.04
N ASN A 495 -7.00 -24.48 -1.52
CA ASN A 495 -5.68 -23.85 -1.49
C ASN A 495 -5.50 -22.99 -0.23
N LYS A 496 -4.25 -22.70 0.16
CA LYS A 496 -3.96 -21.95 1.39
C LYS A 496 -4.45 -20.50 1.29
N PHE A 497 -5.12 -20.05 2.34
CA PHE A 497 -5.44 -18.65 2.58
C PHE A 497 -4.72 -18.17 3.84
N TRP A 498 -4.09 -17.00 3.79
CA TRP A 498 -3.42 -16.34 4.91
C TRP A 498 -4.19 -15.07 5.27
N SER A 499 -4.69 -14.99 6.50
CA SER A 499 -5.18 -13.71 7.06
C SER A 499 -3.98 -12.93 7.58
N VAL A 500 -3.71 -11.75 6.99
CA VAL A 500 -2.43 -11.05 7.16
C VAL A 500 -2.48 -10.03 8.28
N ALA A 501 -3.41 -9.08 8.19
CA ALA A 501 -3.50 -7.97 9.14
C ALA A 501 -4.91 -7.40 9.15
N ASP A 502 -5.31 -6.90 10.32
CA ASP A 502 -6.37 -5.91 10.42
C ASP A 502 -5.76 -4.51 10.38
N VAL A 503 -6.33 -3.62 9.57
CA VAL A 503 -5.84 -2.24 9.35
C VAL A 503 -6.97 -1.25 9.59
N ALA A 504 -6.75 -0.21 10.38
CA ALA A 504 -7.72 0.87 10.57
C ALA A 504 -7.02 2.23 10.45
N LEU A 505 -7.60 3.15 9.67
CA LEU A 505 -7.23 4.57 9.75
C LEU A 505 -7.92 5.16 10.97
N THR A 506 -7.15 5.85 11.81
CA THR A 506 -7.55 6.40 13.10
C THR A 506 -7.00 7.83 13.24
N SER A 507 -7.06 8.42 14.43
CA SER A 507 -6.34 9.65 14.73
C SER A 507 -5.72 9.58 16.11
N ASP A 508 -4.57 10.25 16.29
CA ASP A 508 -3.93 10.38 17.59
C ASP A 508 -4.70 11.35 18.53
N ALA A 509 -4.19 11.52 19.75
CA ALA A 509 -4.77 12.46 20.73
C ALA A 509 -4.75 13.94 20.28
N CYS A 510 -3.99 14.27 19.23
CA CYS A 510 -3.88 15.60 18.64
C CYS A 510 -4.73 15.76 17.37
N GLY A 511 -5.41 14.71 16.90
CA GLY A 511 -6.15 14.70 15.65
C GLY A 511 -5.28 14.58 14.39
N LYS A 512 -4.01 14.17 14.50
CA LYS A 512 -3.19 13.78 13.34
C LYS A 512 -3.67 12.42 12.83
N PRO A 513 -3.70 12.16 11.51
CA PRO A 513 -3.99 10.83 10.98
C PRO A 513 -3.01 9.78 11.51
N ARG A 514 -3.55 8.63 11.93
CA ARG A 514 -2.79 7.42 12.29
C ARG A 514 -3.30 6.23 11.46
N CYS A 515 -2.48 5.20 11.37
CA CYS A 515 -2.92 3.89 10.94
C CYS A 515 -2.54 2.87 12.00
N GLU A 516 -3.53 2.13 12.49
CA GLU A 516 -3.30 0.98 13.36
C GLU A 516 -3.28 -0.28 12.51
N VAL A 517 -2.25 -1.12 12.72
CA VAL A 517 -2.11 -2.40 12.01
C VAL A 517 -1.87 -3.50 13.04
N GLN A 518 -2.73 -4.52 13.04
CA GLN A 518 -2.60 -5.70 13.89
C GLN A 518 -2.36 -6.95 13.03
N PRO A 519 -1.12 -7.52 13.02
CA PRO A 519 -0.84 -8.80 12.38
C PRO A 519 -1.63 -9.96 13.01
N ILE A 520 -2.09 -10.91 12.19
CA ILE A 520 -3.05 -11.93 12.62
C ILE A 520 -2.34 -13.26 12.89
N TYR A 521 -2.28 -13.64 14.17
CA TYR A 521 -1.60 -14.85 14.64
C TYR A 521 -2.54 -16.02 14.96
N ALA A 522 -2.12 -17.24 14.66
CA ALA A 522 -2.72 -18.48 15.20
C ALA A 522 -2.23 -18.80 16.62
N ASP A 523 -0.98 -18.47 16.93
CA ASP A 523 -0.40 -18.44 18.28
C ASP A 523 0.36 -17.11 18.42
N ALA A 524 -0.14 -16.21 19.26
CA ALA A 524 0.46 -14.89 19.49
C ALA A 524 1.79 -14.95 20.27
N SER A 525 2.06 -16.01 21.05
CA SER A 525 3.33 -16.18 21.77
C SER A 525 4.44 -16.64 20.83
N ALA A 526 4.09 -17.53 19.90
CA ALA A 526 4.99 -18.01 18.85
C ALA A 526 4.94 -17.16 17.56
N ARG A 527 4.11 -16.09 17.53
CA ARG A 527 3.78 -15.23 16.37
C ARG A 527 3.48 -16.02 15.08
N THR A 528 2.86 -17.20 15.16
CA THR A 528 2.63 -18.03 13.97
C THR A 528 1.52 -17.43 13.10
N PRO A 529 1.67 -17.37 11.76
CA PRO A 529 0.64 -16.80 10.88
C PRO A 529 -0.70 -17.54 10.97
N PHE A 530 -1.81 -16.79 10.87
CA PHE A 530 -3.13 -17.39 10.75
C PHE A 530 -3.40 -17.89 9.33
N PHE A 531 -3.24 -19.20 9.14
CA PHE A 531 -3.56 -19.89 7.90
C PHE A 531 -4.88 -20.67 7.98
N GLY A 532 -5.66 -20.57 6.91
CA GLY A 532 -6.77 -21.47 6.58
C GLY A 532 -6.67 -21.92 5.13
N THR A 533 -7.82 -22.18 4.53
CA THR A 533 -7.98 -22.44 3.09
C THR A 533 -9.06 -21.54 2.50
N ASP A 534 -9.07 -21.35 1.19
CA ASP A 534 -10.22 -20.82 0.44
C ASP A 534 -11.54 -21.49 0.87
N THR A 535 -11.56 -22.82 0.97
CA THR A 535 -12.72 -23.64 1.36
C THR A 535 -13.20 -23.44 2.80
N THR A 536 -12.38 -22.87 3.69
CA THR A 536 -12.75 -22.56 5.08
C THR A 536 -13.00 -21.07 5.31
N ALA A 537 -12.25 -20.20 4.62
CA ALA A 537 -12.47 -18.77 4.55
C ALA A 537 -13.82 -18.41 3.86
N ALA A 538 -14.21 -19.17 2.83
CA ALA A 538 -15.52 -19.06 2.17
C ALA A 538 -16.72 -19.47 3.06
N LEU A 539 -16.45 -20.04 4.24
CA LEU A 539 -17.48 -20.40 5.22
C LEU A 539 -17.50 -19.50 6.45
N SER A 540 -16.44 -18.72 6.72
CA SER A 540 -16.35 -17.92 7.94
C SER A 540 -15.29 -16.82 7.91
N PHE A 541 -15.61 -15.66 8.50
CA PHE A 541 -14.63 -14.64 8.87
C PHE A 541 -13.99 -15.00 10.22
N VAL A 542 -12.83 -15.67 10.18
CA VAL A 542 -12.09 -16.11 11.38
C VAL A 542 -10.63 -15.68 11.24
N PRO A 543 -9.99 -15.15 12.29
CA PRO A 543 -10.55 -14.82 13.61
C PRO A 543 -11.58 -13.67 13.55
N ALA A 544 -12.18 -13.29 14.67
CA ALA A 544 -12.90 -12.02 14.75
C ALA A 544 -11.92 -10.84 14.53
N TYR A 545 -12.45 -9.63 14.33
CA TYR A 545 -11.67 -8.41 14.53
C TYR A 545 -11.24 -8.28 16.01
N PRO A 546 -10.15 -7.57 16.32
CA PRO A 546 -9.85 -7.15 17.68
C PRO A 546 -10.94 -6.20 18.21
N PRO A 547 -11.04 -6.03 19.55
CA PRO A 547 -11.84 -4.95 20.12
C PRO A 547 -11.37 -3.58 19.62
N PRO A 548 -12.27 -2.63 19.35
CA PRO A 548 -11.95 -1.20 19.28
C PRO A 548 -11.81 -0.59 20.70
#